data_AF-A0A1Y1UYW6-F1
#
_entry.id   AF-A0A1Y1UYW6-F1
#
_cell.length_a   1.000
_cell.length_b   1.000
_cell.length_c   1.000
_cell.angle_alpha   90.00
_cell.angle_beta   90.00
_cell.angle_gamma   90.00
#
_symmetry.space_group_name_H-M   'P 1'
#
loop_
_entity.id
_entity.type
_entity.pdbx_description
1 polymer ?
#
loop_
_entity_poly.entity_id
_entity_poly.type
_entity_poly.pdbx_seq_one_letter_code
_entity_poly.pdbx_strand_id
1 'polypeptide(L)'
;MEVVLFPVIRLLLPHIDKKRLNYRIKEKTLSKIYVNVLCLPPESPDGRTLINWRIPGKAKMKTVGDFASVLYGVLLKRSTFTGKSILTIADINEKLDLLNQAESFEQQKDCIRSFYTTLTPLEQKWIVRIILKDLKIGLTENSILNIYHPDALNMFNVCSDLYEVVESLNDSSKRIEIEGLSVFHPFQPMLCERIPINSCLKILNTNVFYIENKLDGERIQLHMKDGEFQYWSRKATQYTNAYGSNKNEGTLTPFIYDVFNPSIDECILDGEMLVYDPNIDDFLPFGSLKTAILDQSDEKMKRRPCFVIFDVLYINGKCLINQPMVNRVKLLPEIMKEKYGYIMFHKREEGKTTSDIIKALEKVIELHGEGLVIKDPKFKL
;
A
#
# COMPACT_ATOMS: atom_id res chain seq x y z
N MET A 1 12.81 -24.71 -7.51
CA MET A 1 13.92 -24.53 -6.55
C MET A 1 13.45 -23.50 -5.55
N GLU A 2 13.48 -23.81 -4.27
CA GLU A 2 13.11 -22.83 -3.24
C GLU A 2 14.10 -21.65 -3.31
N VAL A 3 13.59 -20.43 -3.41
CA VAL A 3 14.42 -19.22 -3.45
C VAL A 3 15.06 -19.08 -2.08
N VAL A 4 16.34 -19.45 -1.98
CA VAL A 4 17.04 -19.74 -0.70
C VAL A 4 16.92 -18.61 0.33
N LEU A 5 16.90 -17.35 -0.11
CA LEU A 5 16.84 -16.18 0.77
C LEU A 5 15.44 -15.61 1.02
N PHE A 6 14.44 -16.00 0.24
CA PHE A 6 13.08 -15.45 0.38
C PHE A 6 12.49 -15.69 1.79
N PRO A 7 12.61 -16.89 2.40
CA PRO A 7 12.14 -17.15 3.77
C PRO A 7 12.74 -16.20 4.82
N VAL A 8 13.95 -15.66 4.59
CA VAL A 8 14.61 -14.70 5.47
C VAL A 8 14.12 -13.27 5.20
N ILE A 9 14.16 -12.85 3.93
CA ILE A 9 13.88 -11.46 3.54
C ILE A 9 12.43 -11.08 3.86
N ARG A 10 11.49 -12.00 3.68
CA ARG A 10 10.08 -11.75 4.04
C ARG A 10 9.84 -11.49 5.54
N LEU A 11 10.75 -11.96 6.41
CA LEU A 11 10.71 -11.65 7.85
C LEU A 11 11.36 -10.30 8.18
N LEU A 12 12.30 -9.83 7.35
CA LEU A 12 12.90 -8.49 7.43
C LEU A 12 12.00 -7.40 6.83
N LEU A 13 11.19 -7.76 5.83
CA LEU A 13 10.28 -6.86 5.12
C LEU A 13 8.81 -7.35 5.19
N PRO A 14 8.26 -7.62 6.39
CA PRO A 14 6.93 -8.24 6.52
C PRO A 14 5.79 -7.33 6.05
N HIS A 15 6.03 -6.03 5.93
CA HIS A 15 5.06 -5.03 5.48
C HIS A 15 4.82 -5.07 3.96
N ILE A 16 5.76 -5.60 3.18
CA ILE A 16 5.64 -5.81 1.73
C ILE A 16 5.61 -7.28 1.32
N ASP A 17 5.62 -8.22 2.26
CA ASP A 17 5.27 -9.62 1.99
C ASP A 17 3.79 -9.70 1.58
N LYS A 18 3.56 -10.04 0.31
CA LYS A 18 2.24 -10.24 -0.29
C LYS A 18 1.75 -11.68 -0.27
N LYS A 19 2.66 -12.65 -0.09
CA LYS A 19 2.31 -14.07 0.04
C LYS A 19 1.62 -14.32 1.38
N ARG A 20 2.02 -13.60 2.44
CA ARG A 20 1.27 -13.52 3.71
C ARG A 20 0.52 -12.20 3.81
N LEU A 21 -0.79 -12.29 3.66
CA LEU A 21 -1.72 -11.17 3.82
C LEU A 21 -1.75 -10.68 5.29
N ASN A 22 -2.78 -9.95 5.67
CA ASN A 22 -2.93 -9.48 7.04
C ASN A 22 -3.28 -10.64 7.99
N TYR A 23 -2.52 -10.80 9.09
CA TYR A 23 -2.83 -11.76 10.17
C TYR A 23 -4.13 -11.45 10.93
N ARG A 24 -4.79 -10.32 10.65
CA ARG A 24 -6.02 -9.84 11.33
C ARG A 24 -5.80 -9.62 12.84
N ILE A 25 -4.54 -9.39 13.24
CA ILE A 25 -4.10 -9.26 14.63
C ILE A 25 -3.46 -7.90 14.84
N LYS A 26 -3.89 -7.21 15.90
CA LYS A 26 -3.30 -5.96 16.42
C LYS A 26 -2.92 -6.14 17.88
N GLU A 27 -2.24 -5.16 18.44
CA GLU A 27 -1.71 -5.17 19.82
C GLU A 27 -2.80 -5.47 20.85
N LYS A 28 -4.02 -4.93 20.68
CA LYS A 28 -5.15 -5.21 21.57
C LYS A 28 -5.60 -6.68 21.53
N THR A 29 -5.51 -7.33 20.38
CA THR A 29 -5.83 -8.75 20.25
C THR A 29 -4.70 -9.59 20.82
N LEU A 30 -3.43 -9.27 20.51
CA LEU A 30 -2.27 -9.95 21.09
C LEU A 30 -2.24 -9.84 22.61
N SER A 31 -2.56 -8.68 23.19
CA SER A 31 -2.57 -8.52 24.65
C SER A 31 -3.58 -9.46 25.30
N LYS A 32 -4.78 -9.59 24.74
CA LYS A 32 -5.80 -10.55 25.21
C LYS A 32 -5.34 -11.99 25.07
N ILE A 33 -4.74 -12.34 23.92
CA ILE A 33 -4.23 -13.70 23.68
C ILE A 33 -3.13 -14.05 24.68
N TYR A 34 -2.13 -13.18 24.86
CA TYR A 34 -1.03 -13.45 25.79
C TYR A 34 -1.47 -13.48 27.25
N VAL A 35 -2.43 -12.64 27.68
CA VAL A 35 -3.03 -12.75 29.02
C VAL A 35 -3.66 -14.12 29.23
N ASN A 36 -4.35 -14.66 28.22
CA ASN A 36 -4.95 -16.00 28.28
C ASN A 36 -3.89 -17.12 28.27
N VAL A 37 -2.95 -17.07 27.33
CA VAL A 37 -1.87 -18.08 27.16
C VAL A 37 -0.98 -18.17 28.39
N LEU A 38 -0.69 -17.04 29.03
CA LEU A 38 0.11 -16.98 30.26
C LEU A 38 -0.71 -17.22 31.54
N CYS A 39 -2.02 -17.49 31.40
CA CYS A 39 -2.96 -17.68 32.50
C CYS A 39 -2.90 -16.54 33.54
N LEU A 40 -2.78 -15.30 33.08
CA LEU A 40 -2.69 -14.13 33.96
C LEU A 40 -4.09 -13.65 34.34
N PRO A 41 -4.38 -13.41 35.63
CA PRO A 41 -5.54 -12.63 36.01
C PRO A 41 -5.43 -11.24 35.36
N PRO A 42 -6.46 -10.71 34.67
CA PRO A 42 -6.40 -9.40 34.01
C PRO A 42 -6.01 -8.26 34.95
N GLU A 43 -6.40 -8.37 36.22
CA GLU A 43 -6.10 -7.40 37.29
C GLU A 43 -4.72 -7.55 37.92
N SER A 44 -4.00 -8.63 37.61
CA SER A 44 -2.63 -8.81 38.08
C SER A 44 -1.70 -7.71 37.53
N PRO A 45 -0.57 -7.39 38.19
CA PRO A 45 0.36 -6.38 37.70
C PRO A 45 0.78 -6.60 36.24
N ASP A 46 1.18 -7.83 35.88
CA ASP A 46 1.59 -8.15 34.51
C ASP A 46 0.39 -8.18 33.53
N GLY A 47 -0.79 -8.63 33.97
CA GLY A 47 -2.02 -8.59 33.17
C GLY A 47 -2.41 -7.17 32.79
N ARG A 48 -2.42 -6.25 33.76
CA ARG A 48 -2.65 -4.82 33.52
C ARG A 48 -1.57 -4.21 32.64
N THR A 49 -0.30 -4.59 32.79
CA THR A 49 0.80 -4.13 31.94
C THR A 49 0.59 -4.51 30.47
N LEU A 50 0.17 -5.75 30.17
CA LEU A 50 -0.08 -6.17 28.79
C LEU A 50 -1.33 -5.48 28.19
N ILE A 51 -2.41 -5.37 28.97
CA ILE A 51 -3.65 -4.73 28.53
C ILE A 51 -3.45 -3.23 28.28
N ASN A 52 -2.74 -2.57 29.19
CA ASN A 52 -2.51 -1.12 29.19
C ASN A 52 -1.07 -0.76 28.75
N TRP A 53 -0.51 -1.47 27.78
CA TRP A 53 0.88 -1.33 27.32
C TRP A 53 1.29 0.08 26.86
N ARG A 54 0.32 0.96 26.59
CA ARG A 54 0.52 2.38 26.24
C ARG A 54 0.63 3.31 27.44
N ILE A 55 0.16 2.88 28.62
CA ILE A 55 0.18 3.71 29.82
C ILE A 55 1.49 3.43 30.57
N PRO A 56 2.25 4.47 30.94
CA PRO A 56 3.38 4.29 31.84
C PRO A 56 2.88 3.69 33.15
N GLY A 57 3.34 2.48 33.49
CA GLY A 57 3.12 1.94 34.82
C GLY A 57 3.77 2.82 35.89
N LYS A 58 3.47 2.58 37.17
CA LYS A 58 4.13 3.27 38.30
C LYS A 58 5.66 3.09 38.30
N ALA A 59 6.18 2.06 37.64
CA ALA A 59 7.60 1.92 37.34
C ALA A 59 7.92 2.64 36.02
N LYS A 60 8.92 3.54 36.04
CA LYS A 60 9.52 4.17 34.84
C LYS A 60 10.09 3.11 33.90
N MET A 61 9.25 2.38 33.17
CA MET A 61 9.70 1.46 32.12
C MET A 61 10.03 2.28 30.87
N LYS A 62 11.26 2.17 30.38
CA LYS A 62 11.71 2.81 29.11
C LYS A 62 10.98 2.30 27.85
N THR A 63 10.05 1.34 27.99
CA THR A 63 9.46 0.56 26.89
C THR A 63 7.96 0.82 26.67
N VAL A 64 7.37 1.82 27.32
CA VAL A 64 5.95 2.18 27.16
C VAL A 64 5.66 2.57 25.71
N GLY A 65 4.56 2.09 25.15
CA GLY A 65 4.21 2.38 23.76
C GLY A 65 4.90 1.49 22.71
N ASP A 66 5.64 0.44 23.12
CA ASP A 66 6.06 -0.67 22.25
C ASP A 66 5.57 -2.00 22.85
N PHE A 67 4.43 -2.50 22.36
CA PHE A 67 3.81 -3.73 22.87
C PHE A 67 4.77 -4.92 22.87
N ALA A 68 5.60 -5.09 21.83
CA ALA A 68 6.55 -6.21 21.75
C ALA A 68 7.59 -6.15 22.87
N SER A 69 8.11 -4.96 23.16
CA SER A 69 9.08 -4.76 24.25
C SER A 69 8.44 -4.88 25.64
N VAL A 70 7.19 -4.45 25.80
CA VAL A 70 6.42 -4.66 27.04
C VAL A 70 6.19 -6.15 27.28
N LEU A 71 5.73 -6.87 26.26
CA LEU A 71 5.53 -8.32 26.31
C LEU A 71 6.82 -9.06 26.68
N TYR A 72 7.95 -8.70 26.04
CA TYR A 72 9.25 -9.27 26.35
C TYR A 72 9.60 -9.18 27.84
N GLY A 73 9.37 -8.02 28.46
CA GLY A 73 9.61 -7.81 29.89
C GLY A 73 8.73 -8.68 30.80
N VAL A 74 7.51 -9.01 30.38
CA VAL A 74 6.63 -9.95 31.10
C VAL A 74 7.07 -11.39 30.89
N LEU A 75 7.43 -11.77 29.66
CA LEU A 75 7.88 -13.12 29.32
C LEU A 75 9.19 -13.49 30.03
N LEU A 76 10.13 -12.55 30.19
CA LEU A 76 11.40 -12.81 30.89
C LEU A 76 11.22 -13.33 32.32
N LYS A 77 10.16 -12.91 33.02
CA LYS A 77 9.89 -13.34 34.39
C LYS A 77 9.22 -14.71 34.48
N ARG A 78 8.71 -15.22 33.35
CA ARG A 78 7.71 -16.31 33.30
C ARG A 78 8.08 -17.45 32.38
N SER A 79 9.02 -17.23 31.48
CA SER A 79 9.40 -18.24 30.50
C SER A 79 9.96 -19.47 31.19
N THR A 80 9.33 -20.61 30.90
CA THR A 80 9.79 -21.94 31.30
C THR A 80 10.80 -22.52 30.31
N PHE A 81 11.04 -21.84 29.19
CA PHE A 81 11.96 -22.29 28.15
C PHE A 81 13.40 -21.94 28.53
N THR A 82 14.13 -22.95 28.98
CA THR A 82 15.55 -22.85 29.38
C THR A 82 16.51 -23.38 28.31
N GLY A 83 15.99 -23.88 27.18
CA GLY A 83 16.77 -24.42 26.06
C GLY A 83 17.29 -23.34 25.11
N LYS A 84 18.16 -23.76 24.16
CA LYS A 84 18.42 -22.97 22.95
C LYS A 84 17.27 -23.19 21.98
N SER A 85 16.89 -22.15 21.24
CA SER A 85 15.92 -22.30 20.16
C SER A 85 16.45 -23.29 19.12
N ILE A 86 15.59 -24.23 18.71
CA ILE A 86 15.88 -25.26 17.72
C ILE A 86 15.12 -25.02 16.41
N LEU A 87 14.27 -23.98 16.36
CA LEU A 87 13.46 -23.71 15.18
C LEU A 87 14.28 -23.02 14.11
N THR A 88 14.20 -23.56 12.91
CA THR A 88 14.76 -22.97 11.69
C THR A 88 13.86 -21.84 11.18
N ILE A 89 14.37 -21.03 10.26
CA ILE A 89 13.57 -20.00 9.58
C ILE A 89 12.41 -20.63 8.80
N ALA A 90 12.57 -21.84 8.27
CA ALA A 90 11.49 -22.58 7.63
C ALA A 90 10.36 -22.88 8.64
N ASP A 91 10.70 -23.45 9.81
CA ASP A 91 9.72 -23.74 10.87
C ASP A 91 8.98 -22.47 11.33
N ILE A 92 9.69 -21.34 11.43
CA ILE A 92 9.08 -20.05 11.76
C ILE A 92 8.10 -19.59 10.68
N ASN A 93 8.45 -19.76 9.40
CA ASN A 93 7.56 -19.39 8.31
C ASN A 93 6.31 -20.26 8.29
N GLU A 94 6.42 -21.57 8.45
CA GLU A 94 5.27 -22.49 8.55
C GLU A 94 4.34 -22.08 9.71
N LYS A 95 4.92 -21.81 10.88
CA LYS A 95 4.20 -21.32 12.06
C LYS A 95 3.44 -20.03 11.80
N LEU A 96 4.03 -19.10 11.06
CA LEU A 96 3.39 -17.84 10.66
C LEU A 96 2.35 -18.08 9.55
N ASP A 97 2.56 -19.01 8.63
CA ASP A 97 1.59 -19.37 7.60
C ASP A 97 0.31 -19.96 8.23
N LEU A 98 0.46 -20.83 9.24
CA LEU A 98 -0.67 -21.32 10.07
C LEU A 98 -1.41 -20.18 10.76
N LEU A 99 -0.69 -19.21 11.34
CA LEU A 99 -1.31 -18.02 11.95
C LEU A 99 -2.02 -17.14 10.91
N ASN A 100 -1.51 -17.06 9.68
CA ASN A 100 -2.14 -16.29 8.60
C ASN A 100 -3.47 -16.89 8.14
N GLN A 101 -3.58 -18.22 8.21
CA GLN A 101 -4.82 -18.97 7.91
C GLN A 101 -5.84 -18.95 9.07
N ALA A 102 -5.43 -18.54 10.27
CA ALA A 102 -6.32 -18.51 11.43
C ALA A 102 -7.39 -17.41 11.32
N GLU A 103 -8.66 -17.82 11.28
CA GLU A 103 -9.79 -16.91 11.07
C GLU A 103 -10.50 -16.53 12.38
N SER A 104 -10.38 -17.38 13.39
CA SER A 104 -11.01 -17.19 14.71
C SER A 104 -10.01 -16.84 15.80
N PHE A 105 -10.50 -16.17 16.86
CA PHE A 105 -9.69 -15.86 18.04
C PHE A 105 -9.09 -17.12 18.69
N GLU A 106 -9.83 -18.24 18.71
CA GLU A 106 -9.37 -19.51 19.28
C GLU A 106 -8.20 -20.11 18.47
N GLN A 107 -8.31 -20.15 17.14
CA GLN A 107 -7.22 -20.61 16.28
C GLN A 107 -5.97 -19.72 16.42
N GLN A 108 -6.16 -18.39 16.47
CA GLN A 108 -5.06 -17.45 16.70
C GLN A 108 -4.40 -17.70 18.06
N LYS A 109 -5.20 -17.93 19.10
CA LYS A 109 -4.70 -18.25 20.44
C LYS A 109 -3.90 -19.54 20.46
N ASP A 110 -4.34 -20.59 19.76
CA ASP A 110 -3.62 -21.86 19.68
C ASP A 110 -2.28 -21.72 18.97
N CYS A 111 -2.23 -20.94 17.89
CA CYS A 111 -0.97 -20.61 17.20
C CYS A 111 0.00 -19.86 18.13
N ILE A 112 -0.47 -18.82 18.83
CA ILE A 112 0.36 -18.06 19.78
C ILE A 112 0.77 -18.91 20.99
N ARG A 113 -0.07 -19.85 21.44
CA ARG A 113 0.31 -20.83 22.47
C ARG A 113 1.47 -21.70 22.00
N SER A 114 1.45 -22.15 20.75
CA SER A 114 2.57 -22.87 20.15
C SER A 114 3.85 -22.02 20.17
N PHE A 115 3.77 -20.73 19.83
CA PHE A 115 4.94 -19.84 19.88
C PHE A 115 5.46 -19.71 21.32
N TYR A 116 4.56 -19.58 22.28
CA TYR A 116 4.93 -19.47 23.69
C TYR A 116 5.69 -20.71 24.20
N THR A 117 5.32 -21.91 23.77
CA THR A 117 5.95 -23.16 24.24
C THR A 117 7.24 -23.52 23.50
N THR A 118 7.48 -23.01 22.29
CA THR A 118 8.64 -23.37 21.47
C THR A 118 9.68 -22.27 21.30
N LEU A 119 9.36 -21.00 21.61
CA LEU A 119 10.25 -19.86 21.38
C LEU A 119 10.73 -19.22 22.68
N THR A 120 11.97 -18.75 22.65
CA THR A 120 12.51 -17.90 23.72
C THR A 120 11.73 -16.57 23.81
N PRO A 121 11.77 -15.88 24.97
CA PRO A 121 11.17 -14.54 25.10
C PRO A 121 11.65 -13.55 24.03
N LEU A 122 12.94 -13.62 23.67
CA LEU A 122 13.53 -12.72 22.68
C LEU A 122 12.99 -12.98 21.28
N GLU A 123 12.82 -14.25 20.91
CA GLU A 123 12.20 -14.60 19.62
C GLU A 123 10.74 -14.20 19.57
N GLN A 124 9.97 -14.42 20.65
CA GLN A 124 8.57 -13.98 20.72
C GLN A 124 8.43 -12.47 20.53
N LYS A 125 9.37 -11.67 21.05
CA LYS A 125 9.43 -10.23 20.79
C LYS A 125 9.52 -9.94 19.30
N TRP A 126 10.40 -10.62 18.58
CA TRP A 126 10.59 -10.42 17.14
C TRP A 126 9.43 -10.96 16.32
N ILE A 127 8.86 -12.11 16.69
CA ILE A 127 7.66 -12.66 16.06
C ILE A 127 6.48 -11.70 16.18
N VAL A 128 6.26 -11.10 17.36
CA VAL A 128 5.23 -10.08 17.53
C VAL A 128 5.46 -8.88 16.62
N ARG A 129 6.71 -8.43 16.47
CA ARG A 129 7.06 -7.36 15.53
C ARG A 129 6.79 -7.73 14.06
N ILE A 130 7.06 -8.97 13.68
CA ILE A 130 6.76 -9.52 12.34
C ILE A 130 5.24 -9.59 12.11
N ILE A 131 4.47 -10.09 13.08
CA ILE A 131 3.00 -10.15 13.02
C ILE A 131 2.39 -8.75 12.88
N LEU A 132 2.89 -7.79 13.65
CA LEU A 132 2.46 -6.39 13.59
C LEU A 132 2.97 -5.67 12.34
N LYS A 133 3.87 -6.30 11.57
CA LYS A 133 4.57 -5.75 10.40
C LYS A 133 5.34 -4.45 10.73
N ASP A 134 5.89 -4.36 11.94
CA ASP A 134 6.69 -3.21 12.43
C ASP A 134 7.90 -3.70 13.26
N LEU A 135 9.06 -3.78 12.62
CA LEU A 135 10.29 -4.31 13.22
C LEU A 135 11.01 -3.35 14.16
N LYS A 136 10.80 -2.03 14.01
CA LYS A 136 11.50 -0.98 14.77
C LYS A 136 13.03 -1.16 14.80
N ILE A 137 13.63 -1.49 13.65
CA ILE A 137 15.09 -1.70 13.48
C ILE A 137 15.84 -0.48 12.95
N GLY A 138 15.14 0.61 12.62
CA GLY A 138 15.76 1.85 12.11
C GLY A 138 16.25 1.76 10.66
N LEU A 139 15.95 0.66 9.96
CA LEU A 139 16.24 0.49 8.54
C LEU A 139 14.96 0.65 7.72
N THR A 140 15.07 1.30 6.56
CA THR A 140 13.98 1.42 5.59
C THR A 140 13.97 0.21 4.66
N GLU A 141 12.84 0.01 3.97
CA GLU A 141 12.73 -0.96 2.88
C GLU A 141 13.83 -0.78 1.83
N ASN A 142 14.02 0.45 1.36
CA ASN A 142 15.05 0.79 0.38
C ASN A 142 16.44 0.40 0.87
N SER A 143 16.76 0.62 2.15
CA SER A 143 18.05 0.22 2.72
C SER A 143 18.25 -1.29 2.67
N ILE A 144 17.23 -2.08 3.05
CA ILE A 144 17.32 -3.54 3.07
C ILE A 144 17.41 -4.10 1.65
N LEU A 145 16.59 -3.59 0.71
CA LEU A 145 16.64 -4.01 -0.70
C LEU A 145 18.00 -3.69 -1.34
N ASN A 146 18.54 -2.50 -1.11
CA ASN A 146 19.86 -2.12 -1.63
C ASN A 146 21.01 -2.93 -1.04
N ILE A 147 20.89 -3.39 0.21
CA ILE A 147 21.86 -4.32 0.83
C ILE A 147 21.72 -5.71 0.21
N TYR A 148 20.50 -6.15 -0.09
CA TYR A 148 20.24 -7.45 -0.70
C TYR A 148 20.79 -7.54 -2.12
N HIS A 149 20.46 -6.58 -2.98
CA HIS A 149 20.90 -6.55 -4.37
C HIS A 149 20.91 -5.12 -4.93
N PRO A 150 21.91 -4.71 -5.74
CA PRO A 150 21.95 -3.38 -6.37
C PRO A 150 20.71 -3.03 -7.21
N ASP A 151 20.09 -4.05 -7.82
CA ASP A 151 18.89 -3.90 -8.66
C ASP A 151 17.56 -4.13 -7.93
N ALA A 152 17.58 -4.59 -6.67
CA ALA A 152 16.35 -5.02 -5.99
C ALA A 152 15.35 -3.88 -5.78
N LEU A 153 15.82 -2.67 -5.45
CA LEU A 153 14.93 -1.52 -5.31
C LEU A 153 14.27 -1.15 -6.64
N ASN A 154 15.03 -1.13 -7.73
CA ASN A 154 14.49 -0.80 -9.05
C ASN A 154 13.49 -1.87 -9.52
N MET A 155 13.79 -3.14 -9.28
CA MET A 155 12.89 -4.24 -9.62
C MET A 155 11.62 -4.17 -8.78
N PHE A 156 11.74 -3.94 -7.46
CA PHE A 156 10.58 -3.79 -6.60
C PHE A 156 9.70 -2.59 -7.00
N ASN A 157 10.32 -1.49 -7.47
CA ASN A 157 9.57 -0.33 -7.94
C ASN A 157 8.68 -0.63 -9.16
N VAL A 158 9.01 -1.63 -9.99
CA VAL A 158 8.22 -1.95 -11.20
C VAL A 158 7.24 -3.11 -11.03
N CYS A 159 7.45 -4.01 -10.05
CA CYS A 159 6.60 -5.20 -9.83
C CYS A 159 5.86 -5.23 -8.48
N SER A 160 6.33 -4.46 -7.48
CA SER A 160 5.83 -4.47 -6.09
C SER A 160 5.68 -5.86 -5.46
N ASP A 161 6.42 -6.86 -5.95
CA ASP A 161 6.40 -8.23 -5.45
C ASP A 161 7.76 -8.63 -4.90
N LEU A 162 7.82 -8.80 -3.57
CA LEU A 162 9.05 -9.19 -2.89
C LEU A 162 9.54 -10.58 -3.30
N TYR A 163 8.63 -11.51 -3.60
CA TYR A 163 9.02 -12.86 -4.02
C TYR A 163 9.69 -12.80 -5.39
N GLU A 164 9.09 -12.08 -6.34
CA GLU A 164 9.64 -11.92 -7.69
C GLU A 164 11.03 -11.28 -7.64
N VAL A 165 11.21 -10.21 -6.86
CA VAL A 165 12.52 -9.55 -6.65
C VAL A 165 13.58 -10.54 -6.16
N VAL A 166 13.25 -11.34 -5.14
CA VAL A 166 14.23 -12.27 -4.57
C VAL A 166 14.46 -13.46 -5.51
N GLU A 167 13.43 -13.94 -6.21
CA GLU A 167 13.53 -15.03 -7.18
C GLU A 167 14.42 -14.66 -8.36
N SER A 168 14.19 -13.50 -8.97
CA SER A 168 14.97 -13.03 -10.12
C SER A 168 16.39 -12.61 -9.73
N LEU A 169 16.60 -12.04 -8.54
CA LEU A 169 17.89 -11.53 -8.08
C LEU A 169 18.58 -12.44 -7.05
N ASN A 170 18.39 -13.75 -7.18
CA ASN A 170 18.97 -14.73 -6.25
C ASN A 170 20.51 -14.83 -6.34
N ASP A 171 21.11 -14.33 -7.42
CA ASP A 171 22.57 -14.24 -7.58
C ASP A 171 23.04 -12.79 -7.48
N SER A 172 23.61 -12.42 -6.32
CA SER A 172 24.05 -11.05 -6.04
C SER A 172 25.19 -10.54 -6.92
N SER A 173 25.81 -11.40 -7.72
CA SER A 173 26.86 -11.02 -8.66
C SER A 173 26.33 -10.63 -10.05
N LYS A 174 25.07 -10.98 -10.36
CA LYS A 174 24.49 -10.78 -11.69
C LYS A 174 23.60 -9.55 -11.71
N ARG A 175 23.83 -8.69 -12.69
CA ARG A 175 22.94 -7.56 -12.98
C ARG A 175 21.87 -8.02 -13.97
N ILE A 176 20.64 -7.54 -13.78
CA ILE A 176 19.52 -7.80 -14.67
C ILE A 176 19.06 -6.48 -15.27
N GLU A 177 18.79 -6.49 -16.57
CA GLU A 177 18.13 -5.37 -17.23
C GLU A 177 16.64 -5.39 -16.89
N ILE A 178 16.16 -4.30 -16.29
CA ILE A 178 14.75 -4.15 -15.90
C ILE A 178 14.04 -3.41 -17.02
N GLU A 179 13.19 -4.12 -17.78
CA GLU A 179 12.50 -3.61 -18.97
C GLU A 179 11.40 -2.56 -18.69
N GLY A 180 11.19 -2.20 -17.42
CA GLY A 180 10.22 -1.21 -16.98
C GLY A 180 8.92 -1.86 -16.49
N LEU A 181 7.80 -1.22 -16.78
CA LEU A 181 6.48 -1.67 -16.32
C LEU A 181 5.93 -2.78 -17.21
N SER A 182 5.24 -3.72 -16.59
CA SER A 182 4.50 -4.79 -17.26
C SER A 182 3.04 -4.78 -16.85
N VAL A 183 2.15 -5.12 -17.78
CA VAL A 183 0.71 -5.17 -17.50
C VAL A 183 0.42 -6.25 -16.48
N PHE A 184 -0.60 -6.03 -15.63
CA PHE A 184 -0.93 -6.84 -14.45
C PHE A 184 0.18 -7.05 -13.40
N HIS A 185 1.28 -6.29 -13.47
CA HIS A 185 2.29 -6.21 -12.41
C HIS A 185 2.21 -4.81 -11.77
N PRO A 186 1.73 -4.67 -10.53
CA PRO A 186 1.57 -3.35 -9.90
C PRO A 186 2.93 -2.72 -9.60
N PHE A 187 3.07 -1.41 -9.77
CA PHE A 187 4.32 -0.69 -9.52
C PHE A 187 4.22 0.20 -8.28
N GLN A 188 5.35 0.70 -7.78
CA GLN A 188 5.38 1.70 -6.71
C GLN A 188 5.01 3.08 -7.30
N PRO A 189 3.87 3.68 -6.94
CA PRO A 189 3.47 4.95 -7.54
C PRO A 189 4.43 6.09 -7.14
N MET A 190 4.61 7.02 -8.06
CA MET A 190 5.34 8.25 -7.79
C MET A 190 4.67 9.04 -6.65
N LEU A 191 5.49 9.54 -5.73
CA LEU A 191 5.03 10.29 -4.57
C LEU A 191 5.30 11.79 -4.71
N CYS A 192 4.48 12.59 -4.03
CA CYS A 192 4.69 14.02 -3.90
C CYS A 192 5.59 14.32 -2.69
N GLU A 193 6.51 15.27 -2.85
CA GLU A 193 7.22 15.88 -1.74
C GLU A 193 6.49 17.14 -1.27
N ARG A 194 6.43 17.36 0.06
CA ARG A 194 5.84 18.58 0.62
C ARG A 194 6.89 19.69 0.63
N ILE A 195 6.62 20.76 -0.12
CA ILE A 195 7.53 21.89 -0.26
C ILE A 195 6.87 23.22 0.12
N PRO A 196 7.61 24.20 0.67
CA PRO A 196 7.11 25.56 0.83
C PRO A 196 6.83 26.21 -0.52
N ILE A 197 5.74 26.97 -0.64
CA ILE A 197 5.34 27.67 -1.88
C ILE A 197 6.47 28.52 -2.44
N ASN A 198 7.16 29.28 -1.58
CA ASN A 198 8.26 30.17 -1.98
C ASN A 198 9.49 29.43 -2.54
N SER A 199 9.60 28.12 -2.27
CA SER A 199 10.69 27.27 -2.77
C SER A 199 10.30 26.51 -4.04
N CYS A 200 9.01 26.47 -4.39
CA CYS A 200 8.47 25.63 -5.46
C CYS A 200 9.13 25.89 -6.82
N LEU A 201 9.17 27.16 -7.27
CA LEU A 201 9.78 27.51 -8.56
C LEU A 201 11.28 27.20 -8.62
N LYS A 202 11.98 27.38 -7.50
CA LYS A 202 13.41 27.08 -7.40
C LYS A 202 13.68 25.57 -7.52
N ILE A 203 12.83 24.75 -6.91
CA ILE A 203 12.95 23.28 -6.94
C ILE A 203 12.58 22.73 -8.32
N LEU A 204 11.48 23.20 -8.91
CA LEU A 204 11.04 22.75 -10.23
C LEU A 204 12.01 23.15 -11.34
N ASN A 205 12.69 24.30 -11.18
CA ASN A 205 13.67 24.81 -12.13
C ASN A 205 13.15 24.85 -13.59
N THR A 206 11.90 25.30 -13.75
CA THR A 206 11.18 25.37 -15.04
C THR A 206 10.42 26.69 -15.17
N ASN A 207 10.23 27.13 -16.41
CA ASN A 207 9.47 28.35 -16.74
C ASN A 207 7.95 28.13 -16.75
N VAL A 208 7.52 26.88 -16.93
CA VAL A 208 6.10 26.49 -16.99
C VAL A 208 5.93 25.20 -16.21
N PHE A 209 4.94 25.17 -15.32
CA PHE A 209 4.58 24.01 -14.53
C PHE A 209 3.07 23.74 -14.61
N TYR A 210 2.68 22.51 -14.33
CA TYR A 210 1.26 22.16 -14.19
C TYR A 210 0.82 22.27 -12.74
N ILE A 211 -0.34 22.89 -12.55
CA ILE A 211 -1.07 22.99 -11.30
C ILE A 211 -2.26 22.05 -11.39
N GLU A 212 -2.35 21.11 -10.47
CA GLU A 212 -3.42 20.13 -10.35
C GLU A 212 -4.04 20.22 -8.96
N ASN A 213 -5.36 20.09 -8.86
CA ASN A 213 -5.99 19.90 -7.56
C ASN A 213 -5.54 18.57 -6.96
N LYS A 214 -5.21 18.57 -5.68
CA LYS A 214 -4.97 17.33 -4.94
C LYS A 214 -6.33 16.68 -4.67
N LEU A 215 -6.55 15.52 -5.29
CA LEU A 215 -7.78 14.75 -5.16
C LEU A 215 -7.74 13.94 -3.84
N ASP A 216 -8.83 13.99 -3.08
CA ASP A 216 -8.97 13.34 -1.77
C ASP A 216 -9.65 11.97 -1.92
N GLY A 217 -8.95 11.03 -2.55
CA GLY A 217 -9.48 9.70 -2.88
C GLY A 217 -8.54 8.56 -2.51
N GLU A 218 -8.71 7.43 -3.19
CA GLU A 218 -7.76 6.32 -3.13
C GLU A 218 -6.98 6.22 -4.44
N ARG A 219 -5.66 6.39 -4.37
CA ARG A 219 -4.75 6.16 -5.49
C ARG A 219 -4.88 4.74 -6.05
N ILE A 220 -5.25 4.64 -7.33
CA ILE A 220 -5.47 3.37 -8.04
C ILE A 220 -4.67 3.36 -9.36
N GLN A 221 -4.02 2.23 -9.60
CA GLN A 221 -3.44 1.85 -10.88
C GLN A 221 -4.45 0.95 -11.59
N LEU A 222 -4.89 1.35 -12.79
CA LEU A 222 -5.76 0.54 -13.65
C LEU A 222 -4.90 -0.11 -14.73
N HIS A 223 -4.87 -1.43 -14.73
CA HIS A 223 -4.25 -2.23 -15.78
C HIS A 223 -5.36 -2.83 -16.63
N MET A 224 -5.25 -2.73 -17.94
CA MET A 224 -6.17 -3.36 -18.88
C MET A 224 -5.35 -4.18 -19.88
N LYS A 225 -5.79 -5.40 -20.17
CA LYS A 225 -5.25 -6.24 -21.24
C LYS A 225 -6.33 -7.14 -21.81
N ASP A 226 -6.53 -7.11 -23.12
CA ASP A 226 -7.46 -7.98 -23.85
C ASP A 226 -8.90 -7.97 -23.27
N GLY A 227 -9.35 -6.81 -22.78
CA GLY A 227 -10.67 -6.64 -22.16
C GLY A 227 -10.76 -7.07 -20.68
N GLU A 228 -9.69 -7.60 -20.10
CA GLU A 228 -9.59 -7.85 -18.66
C GLU A 228 -8.96 -6.65 -17.94
N PHE A 229 -9.51 -6.33 -16.77
CA PHE A 229 -9.14 -5.19 -15.96
C PHE A 229 -8.60 -5.63 -14.60
N GLN A 230 -7.57 -4.94 -14.11
CA GLN A 230 -7.11 -5.07 -12.75
C GLN A 230 -6.87 -3.72 -12.10
N TYR A 231 -7.18 -3.64 -10.82
CA TYR A 231 -7.13 -2.42 -10.04
C TYR A 231 -6.23 -2.64 -8.83
N TRP A 232 -5.19 -1.82 -8.70
CA TRP A 232 -4.20 -1.94 -7.64
C TRP A 232 -4.09 -0.64 -6.87
N SER A 233 -4.17 -0.71 -5.54
CA SER A 233 -3.96 0.48 -4.71
C SER A 233 -2.50 0.90 -4.68
N ARG A 234 -2.24 2.07 -4.08
CA ARG A 234 -0.87 2.55 -3.80
C ARG A 234 0.05 1.53 -3.15
N LYS A 235 -0.48 0.62 -2.34
CA LYS A 235 0.31 -0.42 -1.66
C LYS A 235 0.31 -1.74 -2.43
N ALA A 236 -0.06 -1.78 -3.71
CA ALA A 236 -0.26 -3.01 -4.47
C ALA A 236 -1.21 -3.99 -3.76
N THR A 237 -2.35 -3.49 -3.25
CA THR A 237 -3.46 -4.34 -2.82
C THR A 237 -4.44 -4.41 -3.99
N GLN A 238 -4.92 -5.61 -4.33
CA GLN A 238 -5.84 -5.81 -5.44
C GLN A 238 -7.27 -5.43 -5.04
N TYR A 239 -7.92 -4.63 -5.88
CA TYR A 239 -9.31 -4.19 -5.75
C TYR A 239 -10.18 -4.62 -6.94
N THR A 240 -9.67 -5.49 -7.82
CA THR A 240 -10.40 -5.99 -9.00
C THR A 240 -11.78 -6.54 -8.65
N ASN A 241 -11.91 -7.30 -7.56
CA ASN A 241 -13.21 -7.85 -7.13
C ASN A 241 -14.25 -6.77 -6.81
N ALA A 242 -13.82 -5.56 -6.41
CA ALA A 242 -14.72 -4.45 -6.11
C ALA A 242 -15.10 -3.67 -7.37
N TYR A 243 -14.12 -3.38 -8.23
CA TYR A 243 -14.33 -2.51 -9.40
C TYR A 243 -14.77 -3.27 -10.65
N GLY A 244 -14.41 -4.55 -10.78
CA GLY A 244 -14.77 -5.47 -11.87
C GLY A 244 -13.55 -6.00 -12.61
N SER A 245 -13.53 -7.28 -13.01
CA SER A 245 -12.48 -7.77 -13.94
C SER A 245 -12.86 -7.56 -15.40
N ASN A 246 -14.15 -7.48 -15.72
CA ASN A 246 -14.66 -7.44 -17.09
C ASN A 246 -16.00 -6.69 -17.17
N LYS A 247 -16.58 -6.62 -18.38
CA LYS A 247 -17.83 -5.88 -18.65
C LYS A 247 -19.06 -6.33 -17.87
N ASN A 248 -19.05 -7.50 -17.22
CA ASN A 248 -20.25 -8.09 -16.62
C ASN A 248 -20.30 -7.97 -15.09
N GLU A 249 -19.22 -7.52 -14.43
CA GLU A 249 -19.12 -7.55 -12.97
C GLU A 249 -18.42 -6.32 -12.41
N GLY A 250 -18.68 -6.03 -11.13
CA GLY A 250 -18.06 -4.94 -10.39
C GLY A 250 -18.79 -3.61 -10.48
N THR A 251 -18.29 -2.66 -9.69
CA THR A 251 -18.95 -1.35 -9.47
C THR A 251 -18.55 -0.28 -10.49
N LEU A 252 -17.53 -0.53 -11.31
CA LEU A 252 -16.99 0.45 -12.25
C LEU A 252 -16.80 -0.10 -13.67
N THR A 253 -16.10 -1.23 -13.83
CA THR A 253 -15.71 -1.79 -15.14
C THR A 253 -16.87 -1.93 -16.14
N PRO A 254 -18.07 -2.40 -15.75
CA PRO A 254 -19.21 -2.53 -16.67
C PRO A 254 -19.63 -1.19 -17.28
N PHE A 255 -19.38 -0.08 -16.59
CA PHE A 255 -19.75 1.25 -17.05
C PHE A 255 -18.66 1.93 -17.87
N ILE A 256 -17.41 1.48 -17.79
CA ILE A 256 -16.27 2.09 -18.49
C ILE A 256 -15.71 1.22 -19.60
N TYR A 257 -16.13 -0.04 -19.72
CA TYR A 257 -15.59 -0.99 -20.70
C TYR A 257 -15.58 -0.45 -22.13
N ASP A 258 -16.71 0.08 -22.60
CA ASP A 258 -16.88 0.55 -23.98
C ASP A 258 -16.27 1.92 -24.27
N VAL A 259 -15.63 2.57 -23.28
CA VAL A 259 -15.04 3.90 -23.47
C VAL A 259 -13.60 3.84 -23.97
N PHE A 260 -12.95 2.67 -23.85
CA PHE A 260 -11.61 2.44 -24.37
C PHE A 260 -11.65 2.30 -25.89
N ASN A 261 -10.63 2.85 -26.55
CA ASN A 261 -10.48 2.74 -27.98
C ASN A 261 -10.18 1.27 -28.35
N PRO A 262 -10.92 0.67 -29.30
CA PRO A 262 -10.71 -0.72 -29.72
C PRO A 262 -9.30 -1.06 -30.22
N SER A 263 -8.48 -0.06 -30.57
CA SER A 263 -7.07 -0.28 -30.95
C SER A 263 -6.11 -0.43 -29.76
N ILE A 264 -6.59 -0.29 -28.54
CA ILE A 264 -5.79 -0.43 -27.32
C ILE A 264 -6.06 -1.83 -26.77
N ASP A 265 -5.09 -2.72 -26.96
CA ASP A 265 -5.14 -4.08 -26.44
C ASP A 265 -4.66 -4.10 -25.00
N GLU A 266 -3.70 -3.24 -24.64
CA GLU A 266 -3.16 -3.16 -23.29
C GLU A 266 -2.74 -1.76 -22.87
N CYS A 267 -3.06 -1.38 -21.61
CA CYS A 267 -2.61 -0.11 -21.04
C CYS A 267 -2.48 -0.14 -19.51
N ILE A 268 -1.68 0.79 -18.97
CA ILE A 268 -1.60 1.08 -17.54
C ILE A 268 -1.91 2.57 -17.33
N LEU A 269 -2.98 2.85 -16.59
CA LEU A 269 -3.40 4.19 -16.20
C LEU A 269 -3.20 4.41 -14.71
N ASP A 270 -2.78 5.61 -14.34
CA ASP A 270 -2.57 6.02 -12.96
C ASP A 270 -3.53 7.17 -12.63
N GLY A 271 -4.30 6.99 -11.56
CA GLY A 271 -5.40 7.88 -11.22
C GLY A 271 -5.79 7.84 -9.75
N GLU A 272 -6.79 8.64 -9.40
CA GLU A 272 -7.41 8.65 -8.10
C GLU A 272 -8.84 8.11 -8.23
N MET A 273 -9.20 7.14 -7.40
CA MET A 273 -10.58 6.70 -7.26
C MET A 273 -11.29 7.60 -6.24
N LEU A 274 -12.36 8.24 -6.69
CA LEU A 274 -13.23 9.11 -5.90
C LEU A 274 -14.64 8.52 -5.83
N VAL A 275 -15.50 9.09 -4.99
CA VAL A 275 -16.93 8.82 -5.05
C VAL A 275 -17.62 10.03 -5.65
N TYR A 276 -18.29 9.84 -6.77
CA TYR A 276 -19.11 10.86 -7.40
C TYR A 276 -20.57 10.74 -6.92
N ASP A 277 -21.16 11.86 -6.51
CA ASP A 277 -22.57 11.96 -6.13
C ASP A 277 -23.36 12.75 -7.19
N PRO A 278 -24.20 12.08 -8.00
CA PRO A 278 -24.96 12.73 -9.07
C PRO A 278 -25.98 13.77 -8.56
N ASN A 279 -26.36 13.73 -7.28
CA ASN A 279 -27.37 14.63 -6.72
C ASN A 279 -26.83 16.04 -6.46
N ILE A 280 -25.52 16.14 -6.19
CA ILE A 280 -24.82 17.41 -5.96
C ILE A 280 -23.83 17.75 -7.07
N ASP A 281 -23.65 16.85 -8.04
CA ASP A 281 -22.70 16.98 -9.16
C ASP A 281 -21.25 17.22 -8.69
N ASP A 282 -20.84 16.49 -7.65
CA ASP A 282 -19.54 16.67 -7.01
C ASP A 282 -18.98 15.36 -6.42
N PHE A 283 -17.71 15.39 -6.02
CA PHE A 283 -17.05 14.31 -5.32
C PHE A 283 -17.28 14.38 -3.82
N LEU A 284 -17.49 13.22 -3.19
CA LEU A 284 -17.60 13.12 -1.74
C LEU A 284 -16.21 13.04 -1.07
N PRO A 285 -16.11 13.43 0.22
CA PRO A 285 -14.87 13.34 0.98
C PRO A 285 -14.32 11.91 1.11
N PHE A 286 -13.02 11.81 1.45
CA PHE A 286 -12.35 10.54 1.69
C PHE A 286 -13.08 9.64 2.71
N GLY A 287 -12.98 8.31 2.48
CA GLY A 287 -13.65 7.29 3.30
C GLY A 287 -15.04 6.90 2.81
N SER A 288 -15.58 7.59 1.81
CA SER A 288 -16.91 7.30 1.22
C SER A 288 -16.92 6.08 0.28
N LEU A 289 -15.76 5.65 -0.24
CA LEU A 289 -15.64 4.60 -1.26
C LEU A 289 -16.25 3.27 -0.83
N LYS A 290 -15.96 2.82 0.40
CA LYS A 290 -16.47 1.54 0.90
C LYS A 290 -17.99 1.50 0.91
N THR A 291 -18.63 2.60 1.30
CA THR A 291 -20.09 2.71 1.33
C THR A 291 -20.66 2.68 -0.10
N ALA A 292 -20.04 3.40 -1.04
CA ALA A 292 -20.46 3.41 -2.44
C ALA A 292 -20.30 2.03 -3.12
N ILE A 293 -19.23 1.28 -2.79
CA ILE A 293 -19.00 -0.06 -3.34
C ILE A 293 -20.01 -1.09 -2.80
N LEU A 294 -20.43 -0.95 -1.54
CA LEU A 294 -21.40 -1.85 -0.91
C LEU A 294 -22.86 -1.54 -1.29
N ASP A 295 -23.11 -0.37 -1.89
CA ASP A 295 -24.43 0.02 -2.35
C ASP A 295 -24.79 -0.70 -3.67
N GLN A 296 -25.59 -1.76 -3.54
CA GLN A 296 -26.08 -2.58 -4.65
C GLN A 296 -27.40 -2.09 -5.24
N SER A 297 -27.88 -0.90 -4.87
CA SER A 297 -29.06 -0.31 -5.49
C SER A 297 -28.86 -0.11 -6.99
N ASP A 298 -29.92 -0.27 -7.78
CA ASP A 298 -29.92 0.00 -9.23
C ASP A 298 -30.46 1.41 -9.52
N GLU A 299 -30.16 2.36 -8.65
CA GLU A 299 -30.63 3.73 -8.78
C GLU A 299 -29.71 4.55 -9.69
N LYS A 300 -30.29 5.23 -10.69
CA LYS A 300 -29.54 6.10 -11.61
C LYS A 300 -28.74 7.22 -10.90
N MET A 301 -29.30 7.73 -9.79
CA MET A 301 -28.74 8.80 -8.97
C MET A 301 -27.84 8.29 -7.84
N LYS A 302 -27.48 6.99 -7.83
CA LYS A 302 -26.62 6.44 -6.80
C LYS A 302 -25.21 7.02 -6.87
N ARG A 303 -24.63 7.16 -5.67
CA ARG A 303 -23.21 7.43 -5.47
C ARG A 303 -22.40 6.27 -6.01
N ARG A 304 -21.29 6.58 -6.67
CA ARG A 304 -20.51 5.56 -7.39
C ARG A 304 -19.03 5.89 -7.44
N PRO A 305 -18.17 4.87 -7.54
CA PRO A 305 -16.76 5.08 -7.86
C PRO A 305 -16.60 5.85 -9.17
N CYS A 306 -15.72 6.84 -9.18
CA CYS A 306 -15.30 7.58 -10.36
C CYS A 306 -13.77 7.62 -10.38
N PHE A 307 -13.18 7.12 -11.47
CA PHE A 307 -11.73 7.07 -11.64
C PHE A 307 -11.23 8.31 -12.39
N VAL A 308 -10.49 9.18 -11.70
CA VAL A 308 -9.92 10.39 -12.29
C VAL A 308 -8.44 10.13 -12.62
N ILE A 309 -8.15 9.98 -13.91
CA ILE A 309 -6.84 9.62 -14.44
C ILE A 309 -5.97 10.86 -14.56
N PHE A 310 -4.77 10.83 -13.99
CA PHE A 310 -3.79 11.90 -14.21
C PHE A 310 -2.55 11.42 -14.98
N ASP A 311 -2.36 10.13 -15.26
CA ASP A 311 -1.23 9.66 -16.06
C ASP A 311 -1.51 8.37 -16.84
N VAL A 312 -0.69 8.12 -17.86
CA VAL A 312 -0.62 6.84 -18.58
C VAL A 312 0.84 6.41 -18.67
N LEU A 313 1.11 5.16 -18.30
CA LEU A 313 2.48 4.68 -18.11
C LEU A 313 2.87 3.56 -19.06
N TYR A 314 1.89 2.94 -19.73
CA TYR A 314 2.12 1.83 -20.65
C TYR A 314 0.98 1.75 -21.66
N ILE A 315 1.30 1.48 -22.93
CA ILE A 315 0.32 1.25 -24.02
C ILE A 315 0.91 0.24 -25.00
N ASN A 316 0.17 -0.81 -25.36
CA ASN A 316 0.47 -1.77 -26.45
C ASN A 316 1.97 -2.10 -26.61
N GLY A 317 2.58 -2.73 -25.60
CA GLY A 317 3.98 -3.17 -25.63
C GLY A 317 4.98 -2.10 -25.19
N LYS A 318 4.54 -0.84 -25.03
CA LYS A 318 5.44 0.30 -24.85
C LYS A 318 5.31 0.92 -23.46
N CYS A 319 6.37 0.74 -22.67
CA CYS A 319 6.56 1.45 -21.42
C CYS A 319 6.86 2.95 -21.66
N LEU A 320 6.14 3.83 -20.96
CA LEU A 320 6.19 5.28 -21.15
C LEU A 320 6.90 6.03 -20.01
N ILE A 321 7.39 5.36 -18.97
CA ILE A 321 7.98 6.00 -17.78
C ILE A 321 9.10 6.99 -18.11
N ASN A 322 9.90 6.69 -19.13
CA ASN A 322 11.01 7.53 -19.61
C ASN A 322 10.57 8.70 -20.53
N GLN A 323 9.28 8.81 -20.84
CA GLN A 323 8.72 9.92 -21.63
C GLN A 323 8.33 11.08 -20.72
N PRO A 324 8.49 12.34 -21.17
CA PRO A 324 7.97 13.51 -20.46
C PRO A 324 6.48 13.38 -20.13
N MET A 325 6.08 13.76 -18.91
CA MET A 325 4.69 13.70 -18.45
C MET A 325 3.71 14.36 -19.43
N VAL A 326 4.07 15.51 -20.00
CA VAL A 326 3.25 16.20 -21.01
C VAL A 326 2.96 15.33 -22.24
N ASN A 327 3.91 14.48 -22.66
CA ASN A 327 3.71 13.60 -23.81
C ASN A 327 2.82 12.42 -23.43
N ARG A 328 2.93 11.91 -22.20
CA ARG A 328 2.09 10.82 -21.71
C ARG A 328 0.63 11.27 -21.61
N VAL A 329 0.36 12.37 -20.92
CA VAL A 329 -1.00 12.88 -20.71
C VAL A 329 -1.72 13.21 -22.03
N LYS A 330 -0.98 13.67 -23.05
CA LYS A 330 -1.54 13.93 -24.40
C LYS A 330 -2.11 12.70 -25.09
N LEU A 331 -1.68 11.48 -24.70
CA LEU A 331 -2.18 10.22 -25.26
C LEU A 331 -3.51 9.80 -24.66
N LEU A 332 -3.92 10.33 -23.50
CA LEU A 332 -5.14 9.90 -22.82
C LEU A 332 -6.40 9.94 -23.70
N PRO A 333 -6.66 11.00 -24.50
CA PRO A 333 -7.82 11.05 -25.40
C PRO A 333 -7.73 10.07 -26.58
N GLU A 334 -6.54 9.58 -26.93
CA GLU A 334 -6.35 8.55 -27.96
C GLU A 334 -6.67 7.15 -27.43
N ILE A 335 -6.51 6.95 -26.12
CA ILE A 335 -6.71 5.68 -25.42
C ILE A 335 -8.17 5.43 -25.08
N MET A 336 -8.88 6.47 -24.61
CA MET A 336 -10.26 6.33 -24.15
C MET A 336 -11.00 7.67 -24.21
N LYS A 337 -12.34 7.61 -24.12
CA LYS A 337 -13.21 8.78 -23.97
C LYS A 337 -13.69 8.91 -22.54
N GLU A 338 -13.72 10.12 -22.01
CA GLU A 338 -14.32 10.35 -20.70
C GLU A 338 -15.78 9.93 -20.67
N LYS A 339 -16.20 9.36 -19.54
CA LYS A 339 -17.59 9.17 -19.18
C LYS A 339 -17.82 9.83 -17.83
N TYR A 340 -18.44 11.00 -17.88
CA TYR A 340 -18.62 11.88 -16.74
C TYR A 340 -19.23 11.14 -15.53
N GLY A 341 -18.61 11.29 -14.36
CA GLY A 341 -19.01 10.62 -13.13
C GLY A 341 -18.64 9.13 -13.03
N TYR A 342 -17.88 8.58 -13.99
CA TYR A 342 -17.35 7.21 -13.94
C TYR A 342 -15.84 7.15 -14.22
N ILE A 343 -15.39 7.80 -15.31
CA ILE A 343 -13.96 7.87 -15.66
C ILE A 343 -13.68 9.17 -16.37
N MET A 344 -12.71 9.93 -15.86
CA MET A 344 -12.45 11.30 -16.27
C MET A 344 -10.95 11.56 -16.29
N PHE A 345 -10.52 12.54 -17.07
CA PHE A 345 -9.16 13.05 -17.06
C PHE A 345 -9.02 14.16 -16.02
N HIS A 346 -7.91 14.13 -15.29
CA HIS A 346 -7.61 15.16 -14.32
C HIS A 346 -7.34 16.47 -15.01
N LYS A 347 -8.01 17.53 -14.56
CA LYS A 347 -7.85 18.88 -15.07
C LYS A 347 -6.54 19.48 -14.58
N ARG A 348 -5.90 20.26 -15.45
CA ARG A 348 -4.58 20.85 -15.22
C ARG A 348 -4.56 22.28 -15.70
N GLU A 349 -3.99 23.17 -14.91
CA GLU A 349 -3.76 24.56 -15.29
C GLU A 349 -2.26 24.79 -15.48
N GLU A 350 -1.86 25.59 -16.47
CA GLU A 350 -0.47 26.04 -16.62
C GLU A 350 -0.19 27.20 -15.69
N GLY A 351 0.86 27.09 -14.88
CA GLY A 351 1.39 28.15 -14.02
C GLY A 351 2.80 28.56 -14.44
N LYS A 352 3.13 29.84 -14.20
CA LYS A 352 4.47 30.40 -14.48
C LYS A 352 5.06 31.11 -13.26
N THR A 353 4.21 31.52 -12.33
CA THR A 353 4.60 32.36 -11.19
C THR A 353 4.06 31.82 -9.88
N THR A 354 4.65 32.25 -8.77
CA THR A 354 4.13 31.95 -7.42
C THR A 354 2.72 32.50 -7.22
N SER A 355 2.36 33.60 -7.89
CA SER A 355 1.01 34.16 -7.83
C SER A 355 -0.03 33.21 -8.44
N ASP A 356 0.32 32.46 -9.49
CA ASP A 356 -0.59 31.48 -10.09
C ASP A 356 -0.89 30.34 -9.10
N ILE A 357 0.13 29.90 -8.36
CA ILE A 357 -0.02 28.89 -7.30
C ILE A 357 -0.92 29.40 -6.17
N ILE A 358 -0.72 30.63 -5.71
CA ILE A 358 -1.52 31.23 -4.63
C ILE A 358 -2.98 31.35 -5.05
N LYS A 359 -3.26 31.86 -6.25
CA LYS A 359 -4.63 31.97 -6.78
C LYS A 359 -5.30 30.61 -6.90
N ALA A 360 -4.59 29.59 -7.38
CA ALA A 360 -5.12 28.23 -7.45
C ALA A 360 -5.40 27.66 -6.06
N LEU A 361 -4.55 27.96 -5.07
CA LEU A 361 -4.70 27.49 -3.70
C LEU A 361 -5.90 28.15 -3.02
N GLU A 362 -6.12 29.44 -3.22
CA GLU A 362 -7.30 30.18 -2.73
C GLU A 362 -8.59 29.53 -3.24
N LYS A 363 -8.68 29.22 -4.54
CA LYS A 363 -9.83 28.50 -5.12
C LYS A 363 -10.05 27.14 -4.46
N VAL A 364 -8.98 26.37 -4.22
CA VAL A 364 -9.08 25.06 -3.57
C VAL A 364 -9.59 25.18 -2.14
N ILE A 365 -9.16 26.20 -1.40
CA ILE A 365 -9.62 26.46 -0.03
C ILE A 365 -11.11 26.82 -0.02
N GLU A 366 -11.58 27.67 -0.94
CA GLU A 366 -13.01 28.01 -1.08
C GLU A 366 -13.87 26.78 -1.37
N LEU A 367 -13.35 25.86 -2.19
CA LEU A 367 -13.98 24.59 -2.53
C LEU A 367 -13.74 23.49 -1.48
N HIS A 368 -13.12 23.81 -0.33
CA HIS A 368 -12.82 22.87 0.76
C HIS A 368 -11.99 21.65 0.31
N GLY A 369 -11.17 21.81 -0.72
CA GLY A 369 -10.30 20.76 -1.25
C GLY A 369 -9.02 20.56 -0.44
N GLU A 370 -8.29 19.47 -0.74
CA GLU A 370 -7.16 19.03 0.08
C GLU A 370 -5.88 19.86 -0.14
N GLY A 371 -5.69 20.41 -1.33
CA GLY A 371 -4.52 21.21 -1.70
C GLY A 371 -4.19 21.14 -3.19
N LEU A 372 -2.92 21.39 -3.52
CA LEU A 372 -2.41 21.38 -4.89
C LEU A 372 -1.27 20.37 -5.05
N VAL A 373 -1.16 19.83 -6.25
CA VAL A 373 0.02 19.11 -6.74
C VAL A 373 0.62 19.93 -7.88
N ILE A 374 1.92 20.20 -7.78
CA ILE A 374 2.66 20.95 -8.80
C ILE A 374 3.63 20.00 -9.49
N LYS A 375 3.59 19.97 -10.83
CA LYS A 375 4.39 19.03 -11.63
C LYS A 375 5.17 19.76 -12.71
N ASP A 376 6.41 19.34 -12.94
CA ASP A 376 7.16 19.72 -14.14
C ASP A 376 6.62 18.92 -15.36
N PRO A 377 6.12 19.59 -16.42
CA PRO A 377 5.65 18.94 -17.64
C PRO A 377 6.71 18.04 -18.29
N LYS A 378 7.99 18.33 -18.09
CA LYS A 378 9.12 17.59 -18.65
C LYS A 378 9.59 16.44 -17.78
N PHE A 379 9.00 16.26 -16.60
CA PHE A 379 9.38 15.20 -15.67
C PHE A 379 9.22 13.80 -16.28
N LYS A 380 10.19 12.94 -15.99
CA LYS A 380 10.24 11.52 -16.37
C LYS A 380 10.31 10.68 -15.09
N LEU A 381 9.63 9.55 -15.09
CA LEU A 381 9.50 8.66 -13.92
C LEU A 381 10.75 7.83 -13.68
#